data_AF-A0A842RFA7-F1
#
_entry.id   AF-A0A842RFA7-F1
#
_cell.length_a   1.000
_cell.length_b   1.000
_cell.length_c   1.000
_cell.angle_alpha   90.00
_cell.angle_beta   90.00
_cell.angle_gamma   90.00
#
_symmetry.space_group_name_H-M   'P 1'
#
loop_
_entity.id
_entity.type
_entity.pdbx_description
1 polymer ?
#
loop_
_entity_poly.entity_id
_entity_poly.type
_entity_poly.pdbx_seq_one_letter_code
_entity_poly.pdbx_strand_id
1 'polypeptide(L)'
;MAEITDLHILAKMSEGTPNKEDAFNIKDEEGNVLYQVHNLEELVEVLGKISPERLFPHLYRPVGKEGEFECDLALWVHYVLGDATLSAKIFHFVKNFHEKPKKLHLKILNLCFNRYLNFKEVLNRPDFPFEEDEYPSSSHL
;
A
#
# COMPACT_ATOMS: atom_id res chain seq x y z
N MET A 1 10.21 -21.78 4.82
CA MET A 1 9.56 -21.12 5.96
C MET A 1 9.17 -19.74 5.48
N ALA A 2 7.93 -19.57 5.03
CA ALA A 2 7.36 -18.22 4.91
C ALA A 2 7.15 -17.76 6.35
N GLU A 3 7.93 -16.79 6.80
CA GLU A 3 7.86 -16.32 8.18
C GLU A 3 6.48 -15.69 8.41
N ILE A 4 5.97 -15.82 9.64
CA ILE A 4 4.67 -15.35 10.13
C ILE A 4 4.35 -13.89 9.73
N THR A 5 5.38 -13.09 9.43
CA THR A 5 5.33 -11.77 8.82
C THR A 5 4.65 -11.74 7.44
N ASP A 6 4.97 -12.68 6.55
CA ASP A 6 4.37 -12.74 5.21
C ASP A 6 2.87 -13.07 5.27
N LEU A 7 2.45 -13.99 6.15
CA LEU A 7 1.04 -14.35 6.33
C LEU A 7 0.19 -13.22 6.92
N HIS A 8 0.72 -12.46 7.88
CA HIS A 8 0.01 -11.29 8.45
C HIS A 8 -0.13 -10.14 7.44
N ILE A 9 0.88 -9.99 6.56
CA ILE A 9 0.84 -9.07 5.42
C ILE A 9 -0.24 -9.50 4.42
N LEU A 10 -0.31 -10.79 4.08
CA LEU A 10 -1.30 -11.32 3.14
C LEU A 10 -2.73 -11.21 3.69
N ALA A 11 -2.92 -11.40 5.00
CA ALA A 11 -4.20 -11.22 5.68
C ALA A 11 -4.65 -9.75 5.67
N LYS A 12 -3.79 -8.78 6.04
CA LYS A 12 -4.16 -7.35 5.94
C LYS A 12 -4.35 -6.85 4.50
N MET A 13 -3.70 -7.48 3.52
CA MET A 13 -3.91 -7.19 2.10
C MET A 13 -5.22 -7.76 1.55
N SER A 14 -5.82 -8.77 2.18
CA SER A 14 -7.05 -9.46 1.72
C SER A 14 -8.27 -9.12 2.57
N GLU A 15 -8.12 -9.05 3.90
CA GLU A 15 -9.12 -8.62 4.85
C GLU A 15 -8.92 -7.15 5.15
N GLY A 16 -9.63 -6.28 4.44
CA GLY A 16 -9.80 -4.89 4.81
C GLY A 16 -10.53 -4.80 6.15
N THR A 17 -9.80 -4.98 7.26
CA THR A 17 -10.30 -4.63 8.59
C THR A 17 -10.19 -3.11 8.70
N PRO A 18 -11.32 -2.37 8.67
CA PRO A 18 -11.32 -0.94 8.39
C PRO A 18 -11.08 -0.19 9.69
N ASN A 19 -9.87 -0.25 10.21
CA ASN A 19 -9.48 0.78 11.15
C ASN A 19 -9.28 2.05 10.32
N LYS A 20 -10.26 2.97 10.36
CA LYS A 20 -10.23 4.23 9.57
C LYS A 20 -8.93 5.03 9.78
N GLU A 21 -8.28 4.81 10.91
CA GLU A 21 -7.00 5.41 11.29
C GLU A 21 -5.83 4.92 10.43
N ASP A 22 -5.92 3.71 9.88
CA ASP A 22 -4.88 3.08 9.05
C ASP A 22 -5.08 3.31 7.55
N ALA A 23 -6.14 4.01 7.13
CA ALA A 23 -6.41 4.25 5.72
C ALA A 23 -5.48 5.32 5.12
N PHE A 24 -5.01 5.08 3.89
CA PHE A 24 -4.33 6.09 3.11
C PHE A 24 -5.36 7.07 2.52
N ASN A 25 -5.33 8.31 3.01
CA ASN A 25 -6.28 9.34 2.61
C ASN A 25 -5.63 10.27 1.60
N ILE A 26 -6.13 10.25 0.36
CA ILE A 26 -5.73 11.21 -0.66
C ILE A 26 -6.67 12.41 -0.56
N LYS A 27 -6.09 13.58 -0.25
CA LYS A 27 -6.82 14.82 0.00
C LYS A 27 -6.61 15.84 -1.12
N ASP A 28 -7.56 16.76 -1.28
CA ASP A 28 -7.39 17.97 -2.08
C ASP A 28 -6.57 19.06 -1.34
N GLU A 29 -6.44 20.23 -1.95
CA GLU A 29 -5.67 21.36 -1.41
C GLU A 29 -6.35 21.96 -0.17
N GLU A 30 -7.68 21.85 -0.07
CA GLU A 30 -8.50 22.26 1.05
C GLU A 30 -8.51 21.26 2.20
N GLY A 31 -7.91 20.08 2.02
CA GLY A 31 -7.80 19.01 3.01
C GLY A 31 -9.00 18.05 3.06
N ASN A 32 -9.95 18.14 2.12
CA ASN A 32 -11.04 17.20 1.99
C ASN A 32 -10.53 15.86 1.44
N VAL A 33 -11.01 14.75 2.00
CA VAL A 33 -10.65 13.41 1.52
C VAL A 33 -11.37 13.13 0.20
N LEU A 34 -10.60 12.98 -0.88
CA LEU A 34 -11.09 12.59 -2.20
C LEU A 34 -11.21 11.07 -2.33
N TYR A 35 -10.22 10.36 -1.79
CA TYR A 35 -10.17 8.90 -1.79
C TYR A 35 -9.64 8.41 -0.45
N GLN A 36 -10.23 7.31 0.03
CA GLN A 36 -9.78 6.57 1.20
C GLN A 36 -9.42 5.16 0.74
N VAL A 37 -8.18 4.75 0.98
CA VAL A 37 -7.59 3.51 0.48
C VAL A 37 -7.13 2.65 1.65
N HIS A 38 -7.62 1.41 1.71
CA HIS A 38 -7.37 0.49 2.83
C HIS A 38 -6.43 -0.66 2.47
N ASN A 39 -6.33 -1.00 1.19
CA ASN A 39 -5.56 -2.14 0.71
C ASN A 39 -4.93 -1.84 -0.66
N LEU A 40 -4.14 -2.79 -1.16
CA LEU A 40 -3.40 -2.63 -2.41
C LEU A 40 -4.32 -2.63 -3.64
N GLU A 41 -5.46 -3.32 -3.59
CA GLU A 41 -6.46 -3.32 -4.67
C GLU A 41 -7.07 -1.93 -4.85
N GLU A 42 -7.61 -1.36 -3.78
CA GLU A 42 -8.14 0.01 -3.75
C GLU A 42 -7.09 1.02 -4.20
N LEU A 43 -5.83 0.84 -3.78
CA LEU A 43 -4.74 1.71 -4.21
C LEU A 43 -4.57 1.68 -5.73
N VAL A 44 -4.52 0.49 -6.32
CA VAL A 44 -4.38 0.30 -7.77
C VAL A 44 -5.55 0.95 -8.51
N GLU A 45 -6.78 0.76 -8.03
CA GLU A 45 -7.95 1.38 -8.64
C GLU A 45 -7.89 2.91 -8.61
N VAL A 46 -7.54 3.48 -7.46
CA VAL A 46 -7.45 4.94 -7.29
C VAL A 46 -6.32 5.50 -8.14
N LEU A 47 -5.15 4.85 -8.17
CA LEU A 47 -4.03 5.24 -9.03
C LEU A 47 -4.41 5.19 -10.52
N GLY A 48 -5.35 4.35 -10.94
CA GLY A 48 -5.86 4.33 -12.33
C GLY A 48 -6.79 5.50 -12.69
N LYS A 49 -7.37 6.18 -11.69
CA LYS A 49 -8.41 7.21 -11.87
C LYS A 49 -7.91 8.61 -11.52
N ILE A 50 -7.04 8.73 -10.53
CA ILE A 50 -6.57 10.03 -10.01
C ILE A 50 -5.62 10.73 -11.01
N SER A 51 -5.67 12.06 -11.06
CA SER A 51 -4.71 12.82 -11.85
C SER A 51 -3.32 12.85 -11.17
N PRO A 52 -2.22 12.84 -11.92
CA PRO A 52 -0.87 12.92 -11.39
C PRO A 52 -0.67 14.12 -10.44
N GLU A 53 -1.28 15.25 -10.78
CA GLU A 53 -1.17 16.51 -10.04
C GLU A 53 -1.81 16.42 -8.64
N ARG A 54 -2.93 15.69 -8.52
CA ARG A 54 -3.62 15.48 -7.23
C ARG A 54 -2.91 14.45 -6.35
N LEU A 55 -2.26 13.47 -6.97
CA LEU A 55 -1.50 12.44 -6.26
C LEU A 55 -0.16 12.97 -5.72
N PHE A 56 0.48 13.86 -6.48
CA PHE A 56 1.85 14.29 -6.23
C PHE A 56 2.16 14.79 -4.81
N PRO A 57 1.31 15.63 -4.17
CA PRO A 57 1.57 16.09 -2.79
C PRO A 57 1.66 14.96 -1.76
N HIS A 58 1.00 13.83 -2.02
CA HIS A 58 1.02 12.64 -1.16
C HIS A 58 2.20 11.70 -1.46
N LEU A 59 2.91 11.94 -2.56
CA LEU A 59 4.12 11.21 -2.94
C LEU A 59 5.39 11.95 -2.52
N TYR A 60 5.39 13.28 -2.62
CA TYR A 60 6.57 14.10 -2.39
C TYR A 60 6.21 15.37 -1.63
N ARG A 61 6.68 15.46 -0.38
CA ARG A 61 6.60 16.65 0.45
C ARG A 61 8.00 17.03 0.94
N PRO A 62 8.59 18.14 0.51
CA PRO A 62 9.91 18.55 0.97
C PRO A 62 9.87 18.88 2.47
N VAL A 63 10.90 18.45 3.22
CA VAL A 63 11.00 18.71 4.66
C VAL A 63 12.33 19.37 4.99
N GLY A 64 12.27 20.65 5.39
CA GLY A 64 13.36 21.38 6.05
C GLY A 64 14.62 21.64 5.19
N LYS A 65 15.36 20.58 4.85
CA LYS A 65 16.66 20.62 4.17
C LYS A 65 16.58 20.25 2.70
N GLU A 66 17.56 20.71 1.94
CA GLU A 66 17.71 20.36 0.52
C GLU A 66 17.90 18.85 0.35
N GLY A 67 17.00 18.23 -0.41
CA GLY A 67 17.03 16.79 -0.71
C GLY A 67 16.30 15.88 0.28
N GLU A 68 15.79 16.39 1.39
CA GLU A 68 14.93 15.63 2.33
C GLU A 68 13.46 15.78 1.95
N PHE A 69 12.73 14.65 1.92
CA PHE A 69 11.31 14.63 1.61
C PHE A 69 10.60 13.51 2.37
N GLU A 70 9.30 13.70 2.58
CA GLU A 70 8.37 12.69 3.07
C GLU A 70 7.55 12.12 1.90
N CYS A 71 7.32 10.82 1.96
CA CYS A 71 6.51 10.09 0.99
C CYS A 71 5.47 9.28 1.75
N ASP A 72 4.31 9.90 1.96
CA ASP A 72 3.24 9.35 2.79
C ASP A 72 2.78 7.98 2.27
N LEU A 73 2.73 7.80 0.95
CA LEU A 73 2.40 6.51 0.34
C LEU A 73 3.44 5.43 0.69
N ALA A 74 4.74 5.72 0.62
CA ALA A 74 5.77 4.74 0.95
C ALA A 74 5.72 4.34 2.43
N LEU A 75 5.47 5.31 3.31
CA LEU A 75 5.32 5.07 4.75
C LEU A 75 4.09 4.21 5.02
N TRP A 76 2.95 4.55 4.43
CA TRP A 76 1.72 3.76 4.56
C TRP A 76 1.91 2.31 4.09
N VAL A 77 2.51 2.11 2.92
CA VAL A 77 2.83 0.76 2.40
C VAL A 77 3.72 -0.03 3.36
N HIS A 78 4.69 0.63 4.02
CA HIS A 78 5.58 -0.03 4.96
C HIS A 78 4.86 -0.41 6.25
N TYR A 79 4.18 0.55 6.90
CA TYR A 79 3.65 0.37 8.24
C TYR A 79 2.27 -0.30 8.27
N VAL A 80 1.43 -0.05 7.27
CA VAL A 80 0.07 -0.57 7.22
C VAL A 80 0.02 -1.87 6.43
N LEU A 81 0.55 -1.89 5.20
CA LEU A 81 0.58 -3.09 4.38
C LEU A 81 1.75 -4.04 4.71
N GLY A 82 2.72 -3.60 5.52
CA GLY A 82 3.89 -4.40 5.87
C GLY A 82 4.85 -4.69 4.71
N ASP A 83 4.70 -4.04 3.55
CA ASP A 83 5.50 -4.33 2.36
C ASP A 83 6.72 -3.39 2.25
N ALA A 84 7.76 -3.71 3.01
CA ALA A 84 9.00 -2.93 3.02
C ALA A 84 9.69 -2.86 1.64
N THR A 85 9.54 -3.90 0.81
CA THR A 85 10.15 -3.93 -0.53
C THR A 85 9.43 -3.00 -1.49
N LEU A 86 8.09 -3.01 -1.49
CA LEU A 86 7.29 -2.09 -2.28
C LEU A 86 7.54 -0.65 -1.83
N SER A 87 7.52 -0.40 -0.51
CA SER A 87 7.81 0.91 0.08
C SER A 87 9.17 1.48 -0.39
N ALA A 88 10.24 0.69 -0.29
CA ALA A 88 11.58 1.13 -0.71
C ALA A 88 11.64 1.49 -2.21
N LYS A 89 10.96 0.72 -3.06
CA LYS A 89 10.87 1.00 -4.51
C LYS A 89 10.06 2.26 -4.81
N ILE A 90 8.96 2.49 -4.09
CA ILE A 90 8.17 3.73 -4.19
C ILE A 90 9.05 4.92 -3.84
N PHE A 91 9.74 4.87 -2.70
CA PHE A 91 10.63 5.94 -2.24
C PHE A 91 11.74 6.24 -3.27
N HIS A 92 12.35 5.20 -3.84
CA HIS A 92 13.35 5.33 -4.90
C HIS A 92 12.79 6.01 -6.16
N PHE A 93 11.57 5.68 -6.59
CA PHE A 93 10.94 6.34 -7.73
C PHE A 93 10.62 7.80 -7.46
N VAL A 94 10.08 8.11 -6.28
CA VAL A 94 9.83 9.51 -5.90
C VAL A 94 11.12 10.32 -5.95
N LYS A 95 12.19 9.83 -5.32
CA LYS A 95 13.49 10.50 -5.32
C LYS A 95 13.98 10.83 -6.73
N ASN A 96 13.85 9.90 -7.68
CA ASN A 96 14.40 10.03 -9.03
C ASN A 96 13.47 10.71 -10.05
N PHE A 97 12.17 10.77 -9.78
CA PHE A 97 11.18 11.24 -10.75
C PHE A 97 10.23 12.31 -10.20
N HIS A 98 10.46 12.88 -9.03
CA HIS A 98 9.61 13.94 -8.47
C HIS A 98 9.45 15.15 -9.40
N GLU A 99 10.47 15.50 -10.20
CA GLU A 99 10.38 16.56 -11.21
C GLU A 99 9.50 16.20 -12.43
N LYS A 100 9.04 14.94 -12.53
CA LYS A 100 8.25 14.42 -13.65
C LYS A 100 6.98 13.72 -13.14
N PRO A 101 5.98 14.44 -12.60
CA PRO A 101 4.82 13.86 -11.92
C PRO A 101 4.07 12.80 -12.74
N LYS A 102 3.86 13.04 -14.04
CA LYS A 102 3.23 12.07 -14.95
C LYS A 102 4.01 10.75 -15.06
N LYS A 103 5.33 10.84 -15.17
CA LYS A 103 6.22 9.67 -15.25
C LYS A 103 6.29 8.94 -13.92
N LEU A 104 6.35 9.68 -12.82
CA LEU A 104 6.33 9.13 -11.46
C LEU A 104 5.03 8.37 -11.21
N HIS A 105 3.88 8.97 -11.50
CA HIS A 105 2.58 8.34 -11.35
C HIS A 105 2.49 7.02 -12.11
N LEU A 106 2.86 6.98 -13.40
CA LEU A 106 2.87 5.73 -14.17
C LEU A 106 3.81 4.68 -13.59
N LYS A 107 4.98 5.08 -13.07
CA LYS A 107 5.93 4.17 -12.42
C LYS A 107 5.35 3.57 -11.14
N ILE A 108 4.69 4.38 -10.32
CA ILE A 108 4.03 3.94 -9.08
C ILE A 108 2.85 3.03 -9.40
N LEU A 109 1.97 3.42 -10.33
CA LEU A 109 0.84 2.60 -10.77
C LEU A 109 1.30 1.21 -11.24
N ASN A 110 2.26 1.16 -12.16
CA ASN A 110 2.78 -0.12 -12.67
C ASN A 110 3.41 -0.97 -11.57
N LEU A 111 4.10 -0.34 -10.61
CA LEU A 111 4.72 -1.05 -9.50
C LEU A 111 3.67 -1.68 -8.57
N CYS A 112 2.67 -0.89 -8.15
CA CYS A 112 1.57 -1.37 -7.30
C CYS A 112 0.72 -2.42 -8.03
N PHE A 113 0.41 -2.21 -9.32
CA PHE A 113 -0.37 -3.14 -10.14
C PHE A 113 0.32 -4.50 -10.27
N ASN A 114 1.62 -4.54 -10.60
CA ASN A 114 2.35 -5.80 -10.68
C ASN A 114 2.44 -6.50 -9.32
N ARG A 115 2.62 -5.74 -8.24
CA ARG A 115 2.66 -6.31 -6.88
C ARG A 115 1.31 -6.94 -6.51
N TYR A 116 0.22 -6.29 -6.89
CA TYR A 116 -1.14 -6.78 -6.71
C TYR A 116 -1.45 -8.04 -7.53
N LEU A 117 -1.05 -8.08 -8.80
CA LEU A 117 -1.21 -9.28 -9.63
C LEU A 117 -0.46 -10.48 -9.04
N ASN A 118 0.80 -10.29 -8.63
CA ASN A 118 1.58 -11.34 -7.98
C ASN A 118 0.90 -11.85 -6.70
N PHE A 119 0.28 -10.96 -5.92
CA PHE A 119 -0.49 -11.32 -4.74
C PHE A 119 -1.71 -12.19 -5.10
N LYS A 120 -2.50 -11.79 -6.10
CA LYS A 120 -3.64 -12.58 -6.59
C LYS A 120 -3.23 -13.96 -7.10
N GLU A 121 -2.09 -14.07 -7.78
CA GLU A 121 -1.57 -15.36 -8.22
C GLU A 121 -1.19 -16.29 -7.06
N VAL A 122 -0.69 -15.74 -5.95
CA VAL A 122 -0.35 -16.52 -4.75
C VAL A 122 -1.62 -17.03 -4.05
N LEU A 123 -2.65 -16.18 -3.88
CA LEU A 123 -3.91 -16.56 -3.25
C LEU A 123 -4.68 -17.64 -4.01
N ASN A 124 -4.58 -17.66 -5.34
CA ASN A 124 -5.26 -18.64 -6.18
C ASN A 124 -4.55 -20.01 -6.26
N ARG A 125 -3.48 -20.24 -5.48
CA ARG A 125 -2.79 -21.54 -5.46
C ARG A 125 -3.55 -22.53 -4.57
N PRO A 126 -3.93 -23.71 -5.10
CA PRO A 126 -4.68 -24.72 -4.35
C PRO A 126 -3.91 -25.32 -3.16
N ASP A 127 -2.59 -25.15 -3.12
CA ASP A 127 -1.71 -25.69 -2.08
C ASP A 127 -1.38 -24.67 -0.97
N PHE A 128 -2.05 -23.52 -0.92
CA PHE A 128 -1.82 -22.53 0.13
C PHE A 128 -2.59 -22.93 1.39
N PRO A 129 -1.92 -23.32 2.49
CA PRO A 129 -2.61 -23.72 3.70
C PRO A 129 -3.16 -22.45 4.35
N PHE A 130 -4.46 -22.20 4.18
CA PHE A 130 -5.21 -21.58 5.27
C PHE A 130 -5.34 -22.68 6.32
N GLU A 131 -4.34 -22.79 7.20
CA GLU A 131 -4.62 -23.40 8.50
C GLU A 131 -5.62 -22.44 9.15
N GLU A 132 -6.92 -22.76 9.01
CA GLU A 132 -7.90 -22.32 9.99
C GLU A 132 -7.34 -22.84 11.32
N ASP A 133 -6.72 -21.96 12.10
CA ASP A 133 -6.45 -22.23 13.49
C ASP A 133 -7.81 -22.55 14.13
N GLU A 134 -8.14 -23.85 14.17
CA GLU A 134 -9.13 -24.41 15.07
C GLU A 134 -8.62 -24.07 16.48
N TYR A 135 -8.98 -22.89 16.97
CA TYR A 135 -8.91 -22.60 18.39
C TYR A 135 -9.65 -23.75 19.07
N PRO A 136 -8.99 -24.55 19.93
CA PRO A 136 -9.71 -25.52 20.71
C PRO A 136 -10.70 -24.73 21.54
N SER A 137 -11.98 -24.88 21.21
CA SER A 137 -13.08 -24.41 22.03
C SER A 137 -12.85 -25.02 23.40
N SER A 138 -12.40 -24.21 24.35
CA SER A 138 -12.31 -24.58 25.76
C SER A 138 -13.72 -24.65 26.33
N SER A 139 -14.50 -25.61 25.82
CA SER A 139 -15.60 -26.21 26.53
C SER A 139 -15.02 -27.41 27.24
N HIS A 140 -14.82 -27.30 28.54
CA HIS A 140 -15.21 -28.29 29.55
C HIS A 140 -14.64 -27.90 30.93
N LEU A 141 -15.58 -27.44 31.78
CA LEU A 141 -15.68 -27.63 33.23
C LEU A 141 -14.60 -27.02 34.15
#